data_AF-A0A540WXR7-F1
#
_entry.id   AF-A0A540WXR7-F1
#
_cell.length_a   1.000
_cell.length_b   1.000
_cell.length_c   1.000
_cell.angle_alpha   90.00
_cell.angle_beta   90.00
_cell.angle_gamma   90.00
#
_symmetry.space_group_name_H-M   'P 1'
#
loop_
_entity.id
_entity.type
_entity.pdbx_description
1 polymer ?
#
loop_
_entity_poly.entity_id
_entity_poly.type
_entity_poly.pdbx_seq_one_letter_code
_entity_poly.pdbx_strand_id
1 'polypeptide(L)'
;MSKETQSFLTVLLSLVLVPGVLLLVSAVTGGAFPAGVALLLGLPLGLGYGLEAGLLRIYPLPSAQGWVELIIDLTWSLPNTLFGFIFGNIVYVFFGKLSRPDSEGQGWIVYRANPGGSFGNNVLQTLGTVNLGGAGQHEKMHLLQARIFGPFYLPFVAASYVITSLLQLLWTCTLGGLLKLLGMRDKAYLRPPARSAVGGFFGWIYYATPIELWAYATGNP
;
A
#
# COMPACT_ATOMS: atom_id res chain seq x y z
N MET A 1 13.08 16.70 -20.08
CA MET A 1 11.91 17.32 -19.43
C MET A 1 12.36 17.89 -18.09
N SER A 2 12.10 19.17 -17.78
CA SER A 2 12.49 19.76 -16.49
C SER A 2 11.70 19.14 -15.33
N LYS A 3 12.17 19.32 -14.09
CA LYS A 3 11.47 18.77 -12.91
C LYS A 3 10.13 19.48 -12.69
N GLU A 4 10.05 20.76 -13.01
CA GLU A 4 8.85 21.59 -12.91
C GLU A 4 7.79 21.11 -13.89
N THR A 5 8.18 20.79 -15.13
CA THR A 5 7.27 20.20 -16.12
C THR A 5 6.76 18.83 -15.66
N GLN A 6 7.61 17.99 -15.05
CA GLN A 6 7.18 16.69 -14.52
C GLN A 6 6.14 16.84 -13.40
N SER A 7 6.40 17.74 -12.44
CA SER A 7 5.47 18.05 -11.35
C SER A 7 4.13 18.56 -11.89
N PHE A 8 4.17 19.52 -12.83
CA PHE A 8 2.97 20.08 -13.44
C PHE A 8 2.15 19.02 -14.19
N LEU A 9 2.81 18.19 -15.01
CA LEU A 9 2.14 17.11 -15.74
C LEU A 9 1.52 16.08 -14.79
N THR A 10 2.20 15.74 -13.70
CA THR A 10 1.65 14.82 -12.68
C THR A 10 0.35 15.38 -12.10
N VAL A 11 0.34 16.65 -11.68
CA VAL A 11 -0.87 17.32 -11.16
C VAL A 11 -1.99 17.34 -12.20
N LEU A 12 -1.67 17.77 -13.43
CA LEU A 12 -2.64 17.89 -14.51
C LEU A 12 -3.26 16.53 -14.86
N LEU A 13 -2.45 15.48 -14.96
CA LEU A 13 -2.92 14.14 -15.26
C LEU A 13 -3.75 13.56 -14.10
N SER A 14 -3.38 13.79 -12.84
CA SER A 14 -4.23 13.38 -11.71
C SER A 14 -5.58 14.10 -11.71
N LEU A 15 -5.61 15.39 -12.02
CA LEU A 15 -6.84 16.18 -12.13
C LEU A 15 -7.79 15.69 -13.23
N VAL A 16 -7.27 15.06 -14.29
CA VAL A 16 -8.08 14.56 -15.41
C VAL A 16 -8.41 13.07 -15.23
N LEU A 17 -7.41 12.23 -14.96
CA LEU A 17 -7.56 10.79 -14.95
C LEU A 17 -8.36 10.29 -13.75
N VAL A 18 -8.17 10.85 -12.56
CA VAL A 18 -8.91 10.40 -11.37
C VAL A 18 -10.43 10.59 -11.54
N PRO A 19 -10.95 11.80 -11.82
CA PRO A 19 -12.39 11.96 -12.09
C PRO A 19 -12.82 11.24 -13.37
N GLY A 20 -11.97 11.17 -14.41
CA GLY A 20 -12.27 10.44 -15.64
C GLY A 20 -12.52 8.95 -15.41
N VAL A 21 -11.70 8.30 -14.59
CA VAL A 21 -11.86 6.89 -14.23
C VAL A 21 -13.12 6.68 -13.38
N LEU A 22 -13.41 7.57 -12.42
CA LEU A 22 -14.64 7.47 -11.65
C LEU A 22 -15.89 7.65 -12.52
N LEU A 23 -15.87 8.60 -13.47
CA LEU A 23 -16.95 8.77 -14.44
C LEU A 23 -17.10 7.53 -15.32
N LEU A 24 -16.00 6.94 -15.78
CA LEU A 24 -16.02 5.71 -16.56
C LEU A 24 -16.63 4.56 -15.76
N VAL A 25 -16.21 4.36 -14.50
CA VAL A 25 -16.77 3.34 -13.61
C VAL A 25 -18.28 3.54 -13.42
N SER A 26 -18.72 4.78 -13.17
CA SER A 26 -20.15 5.11 -13.09
C SER A 26 -20.87 4.69 -14.38
N ALA A 27 -20.35 5.06 -15.55
CA ALA A 27 -20.97 4.74 -16.83
C ALA A 27 -21.06 3.22 -17.08
N VAL A 28 -19.97 2.47 -16.88
CA VAL A 28 -19.95 1.01 -17.16
C VAL A 28 -20.75 0.19 -16.15
N THR A 29 -21.01 0.72 -14.96
CA THR A 29 -21.84 0.08 -13.93
C THR A 29 -23.31 0.47 -14.02
N GLY A 30 -23.73 1.13 -15.11
CA GLY A 30 -25.12 1.55 -15.30
C GLY A 30 -25.53 2.73 -14.42
N GLY A 31 -24.59 3.57 -14.03
CA GLY A 31 -24.81 4.73 -13.18
C GLY A 31 -24.87 4.38 -11.69
N ALA A 32 -24.05 3.42 -11.23
CA ALA A 32 -24.02 3.01 -9.81
C ALA A 32 -23.83 4.20 -8.84
N PHE A 33 -23.22 5.28 -9.32
CA PHE A 33 -23.26 6.59 -8.69
C PHE A 33 -23.42 7.69 -9.75
N PRO A 34 -24.08 8.83 -9.44
CA PRO A 34 -24.26 9.93 -10.38
C PRO A 34 -22.92 10.56 -10.83
N ALA A 35 -22.87 11.08 -12.06
CA ALA A 35 -21.70 11.79 -12.59
C ALA A 35 -21.26 12.97 -11.69
N GLY A 36 -22.22 13.67 -11.08
CA GLY A 36 -21.92 14.74 -10.12
C GLY A 36 -21.14 14.25 -8.89
N VAL A 37 -21.43 13.05 -8.40
CA VAL A 37 -20.69 12.44 -7.27
C VAL A 37 -19.29 12.02 -7.73
N ALA A 38 -19.17 11.46 -8.93
CA ALA A 38 -17.88 11.11 -9.52
C ALA A 38 -16.94 12.33 -9.61
N LEU A 39 -17.46 13.47 -10.06
CA LEU A 39 -16.72 14.73 -10.15
C LEU A 39 -16.42 15.32 -8.77
N LEU A 40 -17.42 15.33 -7.88
CA LEU A 40 -17.30 15.87 -6.52
C LEU A 40 -16.21 15.16 -5.71
N LEU A 41 -16.04 13.84 -5.90
CA LEU A 41 -14.99 13.07 -5.24
C LEU A 41 -13.69 13.08 -6.06
N GLY A 42 -13.78 12.90 -7.37
CA GLY A 42 -12.62 12.73 -8.25
C GLY A 42 -11.78 13.98 -8.39
N LEU A 43 -12.38 15.18 -8.45
CA LEU A 43 -11.63 16.43 -8.60
C LEU A 43 -10.78 16.75 -7.35
N PRO A 44 -11.33 16.76 -6.11
CA PRO A 44 -10.51 17.00 -4.93
C PRO A 44 -9.46 15.92 -4.69
N LEU A 45 -9.79 14.64 -4.91
CA LEU A 45 -8.84 13.55 -4.74
C LEU A 45 -7.72 13.59 -5.79
N GLY A 46 -8.07 13.86 -7.06
CA GLY A 46 -7.11 14.03 -8.14
C GLY A 46 -6.21 15.24 -7.91
N LEU A 47 -6.76 16.36 -7.45
CA LEU A 47 -5.97 17.54 -7.08
C LEU A 47 -5.04 17.25 -5.90
N GLY A 48 -5.57 16.68 -4.81
CA GLY A 48 -4.83 16.41 -3.59
C GLY A 48 -3.66 15.44 -3.83
N TYR A 49 -3.94 14.29 -4.44
CA TYR A 49 -2.91 13.34 -4.80
C TYR A 49 -1.92 13.93 -5.81
N GLY A 50 -2.41 14.60 -6.85
CA GLY A 50 -1.58 15.21 -7.88
C GLY A 50 -0.60 16.24 -7.32
N LEU A 51 -1.06 17.09 -6.39
CA LEU A 51 -0.21 18.06 -5.70
C LEU A 51 0.84 17.37 -4.84
N GLU A 52 0.49 16.37 -4.04
CA GLU A 52 1.44 15.65 -3.20
C GLU A 52 2.48 14.91 -4.04
N ALA A 53 2.04 14.09 -5.01
CA ALA A 53 2.90 13.34 -5.92
C ALA A 53 3.78 14.26 -6.79
N GLY A 54 3.20 15.36 -7.28
CA GLY A 54 3.90 16.36 -8.08
C GLY A 54 4.93 17.14 -7.28
N LEU A 55 4.59 17.58 -6.07
CA LEU A 55 5.53 18.24 -5.17
C LEU A 55 6.66 17.29 -4.80
N LEU A 56 6.37 16.04 -4.46
CA LEU A 56 7.40 15.05 -4.10
C LEU A 56 8.15 14.47 -5.30
N ARG A 57 7.71 14.76 -6.54
CA ARG A 57 8.35 14.35 -7.80
C ARG A 57 8.50 12.83 -7.90
N ILE A 58 7.44 12.11 -7.55
CA ILE A 58 7.53 10.66 -7.37
C ILE A 58 7.75 9.93 -8.70
N TYR A 59 7.18 10.43 -9.81
CA TYR A 59 7.29 9.77 -11.12
C TYR A 59 8.43 10.35 -11.97
N PRO A 60 9.40 9.52 -12.41
CA PRO A 60 10.46 9.94 -13.31
C PRO A 60 9.98 9.95 -14.78
N LEU A 61 9.18 10.95 -15.17
CA LEU A 61 8.58 11.04 -16.53
C LEU A 61 9.57 11.21 -17.72
N PRO A 62 10.88 11.47 -17.55
CA PRO A 62 11.84 11.29 -18.63
C PRO A 62 11.99 9.82 -19.06
N SER A 63 11.58 8.87 -18.21
CA SER A 63 11.63 7.43 -18.49
C SER A 63 10.25 6.89 -18.88
N ALA A 64 10.22 5.89 -19.78
CA ALA A 64 9.00 5.17 -20.11
C ALA A 64 8.37 4.48 -18.89
N GLN A 65 9.21 3.96 -17.99
CA GLN A 65 8.76 3.35 -16.74
C GLN A 65 7.93 4.33 -15.90
N GLY A 66 8.40 5.56 -15.71
CA GLY A 66 7.67 6.57 -14.93
C GLY A 66 6.30 6.91 -15.50
N TRP A 67 6.15 6.90 -16.83
CA TRP A 67 4.85 7.05 -17.49
C TRP A 67 3.93 5.87 -17.23
N VAL A 68 4.45 4.64 -17.37
CA VAL A 68 3.68 3.42 -17.10
C VAL A 68 3.19 3.38 -15.66
N GLU A 69 4.07 3.69 -14.70
CA GLU A 69 3.73 3.77 -13.28
C GLU A 69 2.63 4.80 -13.02
N LEU A 70 2.78 6.03 -13.53
CA LEU A 70 1.77 7.08 -13.38
C LEU A 70 0.41 6.66 -13.93
N ILE A 71 0.38 6.11 -15.15
CA ILE A 71 -0.87 5.72 -15.80
C ILE A 71 -1.53 4.57 -15.04
N ILE A 72 -0.78 3.55 -14.63
CA ILE A 72 -1.32 2.42 -13.85
C ILE A 72 -1.88 2.94 -12.52
N ASP A 73 -1.14 3.77 -11.80
CA ASP A 73 -1.54 4.28 -10.49
C ASP A 73 -2.77 5.20 -10.55
N LEU A 74 -2.96 5.92 -11.67
CA LEU A 74 -4.11 6.81 -11.88
C LEU A 74 -5.29 6.15 -12.62
N THR A 75 -5.18 4.88 -13.01
CA THR A 75 -6.25 4.14 -13.70
C THR A 75 -6.53 2.80 -13.03
N TRP A 76 -5.80 1.76 -13.42
CA TRP A 76 -5.99 0.39 -12.95
C TRP A 76 -5.82 0.24 -11.43
N SER A 77 -4.74 0.78 -10.87
CA SER A 77 -4.43 0.73 -9.45
C SER A 77 -5.00 1.92 -8.66
N LEU A 78 -5.88 2.73 -9.28
CA LEU A 78 -6.46 3.93 -8.66
C LEU A 78 -7.07 3.67 -7.26
N PRO A 79 -7.82 2.58 -7.02
CA PRO A 79 -8.34 2.30 -5.67
C PRO A 79 -7.24 2.18 -4.61
N ASN A 80 -6.11 1.55 -4.95
CA ASN A 80 -4.98 1.40 -4.02
C ASN A 80 -4.27 2.73 -3.82
N THR A 81 -4.05 3.48 -4.89
CA THR A 81 -3.46 4.84 -4.86
C THR A 81 -4.25 5.76 -3.94
N LEU A 82 -5.57 5.82 -4.12
CA LEU A 82 -6.45 6.66 -3.30
C LEU A 82 -6.53 6.16 -1.86
N PHE A 83 -6.58 4.84 -1.64
CA PHE A 83 -6.54 4.27 -0.29
C PHE A 83 -5.25 4.67 0.43
N GLY A 84 -4.10 4.52 -0.22
CA GLY A 84 -2.80 4.95 0.29
C GLY A 84 -2.76 6.44 0.61
N PHE A 85 -3.20 7.27 -0.33
CA PHE A 85 -3.26 8.72 -0.18
C PHE A 85 -4.13 9.15 1.02
N ILE A 86 -5.36 8.64 1.08
CA ILE A 86 -6.32 8.98 2.15
C ILE A 86 -5.80 8.48 3.49
N PHE A 87 -5.44 7.19 3.58
CA PHE A 87 -5.01 6.61 4.84
C PHE A 87 -3.67 7.18 5.31
N GLY A 88 -2.73 7.40 4.40
CA GLY A 88 -1.44 8.03 4.70
C GLY A 88 -1.60 9.43 5.27
N ASN A 89 -2.42 10.28 4.62
CA ASN A 89 -2.65 11.65 5.09
C ASN A 89 -3.50 11.73 6.36
N ILE A 90 -4.33 10.71 6.66
CA ILE A 90 -5.12 10.66 7.90
C ILE A 90 -4.33 10.04 9.05
N VAL A 91 -3.51 9.02 8.80
CA VAL A 91 -2.89 8.19 9.84
C VAL A 91 -1.39 8.44 9.93
N TYR A 92 -0.66 8.36 8.82
CA TYR A 92 0.81 8.44 8.84
C TYR A 92 1.35 9.81 9.20
N VAL A 93 0.56 10.88 9.04
CA VAL A 93 0.90 12.23 9.52
C VAL A 93 1.20 12.28 11.02
N PHE A 94 0.64 11.36 11.82
CA PHE A 94 0.91 11.29 13.27
C PHE A 94 2.22 10.57 13.60
N PHE A 95 2.76 9.78 12.67
CA PHE A 95 3.91 8.91 12.91
C PHE A 95 5.14 9.27 12.08
N GLY A 96 4.98 10.10 11.05
CA GLY A 96 6.06 10.50 10.16
C GLY A 96 5.79 11.82 9.45
N LYS A 97 6.73 12.18 8.58
CA LYS A 97 6.70 13.39 7.76
C LYS A 97 7.03 13.04 6.32
N LEU A 98 6.37 13.72 5.39
CA LEU A 98 6.67 13.57 3.97
C LEU A 98 8.15 13.82 3.67
N SER A 99 8.74 12.91 2.91
CA SER A 99 10.16 12.90 2.58
C SER A 99 10.35 12.93 1.07
N ARG A 100 10.57 14.14 0.52
CA ARG A 100 10.95 14.29 -0.89
C ARG A 100 12.22 13.48 -1.23
N PRO A 101 13.30 13.48 -0.42
CA PRO A 101 14.50 12.71 -0.74
C PRO A 101 14.25 11.21 -0.90
N ASP A 102 13.30 10.64 -0.16
CA ASP A 102 12.97 9.21 -0.23
C ASP A 102 11.88 8.89 -1.27
N SER A 103 11.18 9.92 -1.76
CA SER A 103 10.06 9.78 -2.72
C SER A 103 10.48 10.08 -4.16
N GLU A 104 11.42 11.00 -4.36
CA GLU A 104 11.76 11.53 -5.70
C GLU A 104 12.25 10.41 -6.63
N GLY A 105 11.54 10.25 -7.75
CA GLY A 105 11.82 9.24 -8.78
C GLY A 105 11.57 7.79 -8.34
N GLN A 106 10.89 7.54 -7.22
CA GLN A 106 10.65 6.18 -6.71
C GLN A 106 9.28 5.59 -7.08
N GLY A 107 8.38 6.40 -7.65
CA GLY A 107 7.01 6.00 -8.00
C GLY A 107 6.07 5.86 -6.80
N TRP A 108 6.44 6.36 -5.62
CA TRP A 108 5.60 6.37 -4.41
C TRP A 108 5.90 7.58 -3.51
N ILE A 109 5.03 7.80 -2.54
CA ILE A 109 5.13 8.84 -1.52
C ILE A 109 5.62 8.22 -0.22
N VAL A 110 6.71 8.73 0.33
CA VAL A 110 7.30 8.23 1.57
C VAL A 110 7.07 9.20 2.72
N TYR A 111 6.50 8.68 3.80
CA TYR A 111 6.52 9.26 5.12
C TYR A 111 7.74 8.70 5.87
N ARG A 112 8.72 9.55 6.15
CA ARG A 112 9.84 9.20 7.03
C ARG A 112 9.37 9.26 8.47
N ALA A 113 9.67 8.24 9.26
CA ALA A 113 9.25 8.16 10.65
C ALA A 113 9.80 9.31 11.50
N ASN A 114 9.04 9.71 12.51
CA ASN A 114 9.49 10.68 13.49
C ASN A 114 10.63 10.11 14.35
N PRO A 115 11.65 10.93 14.71
CA PRO A 115 12.71 10.49 15.61
C PRO A 115 12.12 10.02 16.96
N GLY A 116 12.44 8.80 17.37
CA GLY A 116 12.03 8.24 18.67
C GLY A 116 10.72 7.43 18.69
N GLY A 117 9.98 7.34 17.57
CA GLY A 117 8.83 6.43 17.45
C GLY A 117 9.23 5.01 17.06
N SER A 118 8.49 3.98 17.48
CA SER A 118 8.72 2.60 17.00
C SER A 118 8.10 2.34 15.62
N PHE A 119 6.93 2.93 15.37
CA PHE A 119 6.19 2.80 14.11
C PHE A 119 6.85 3.63 13.00
N GLY A 120 7.11 3.00 11.85
CA GLY A 120 7.89 3.57 10.75
C GLY A 120 9.42 3.50 10.92
N ASN A 121 9.95 3.13 12.08
CA ASN A 121 11.40 2.88 12.22
C ASN A 121 11.73 1.37 12.17
N ASN A 122 10.91 0.55 12.83
CA ASN A 122 11.08 -0.91 12.86
C ASN A 122 9.94 -1.67 12.17
N VAL A 123 8.84 -0.96 11.87
CA VAL A 123 7.66 -1.51 11.21
C VAL A 123 7.35 -0.59 10.04
N LEU A 124 7.63 -1.09 8.85
CA LEU A 124 7.34 -0.42 7.60
C LEU A 124 5.94 -0.82 7.14
N GLN A 125 5.28 0.07 6.40
CA GLN A 125 3.97 -0.27 5.84
C GLN A 125 3.72 0.49 4.54
N THR A 126 3.42 -0.26 3.48
CA THR A 126 3.03 0.28 2.17
C THR A 126 1.55 0.05 1.91
N LEU A 127 0.84 1.13 1.60
CA LEU A 127 -0.55 1.13 1.21
C LEU A 127 -0.66 1.81 -0.15
N GLY A 128 -0.84 1.01 -1.21
CA GLY A 128 -0.82 1.52 -2.59
C GLY A 128 0.47 2.28 -2.88
N THR A 129 0.35 3.55 -3.28
CA THR A 129 1.48 4.42 -3.61
C THR A 129 2.05 5.19 -2.42
N VAL A 130 1.65 4.87 -1.18
CA VAL A 130 2.13 5.55 0.03
C VAL A 130 2.81 4.57 0.97
N ASN A 131 3.99 4.93 1.45
CA ASN A 131 4.78 4.14 2.38
C ASN A 131 5.07 4.93 3.67
N LEU A 132 5.01 4.26 4.82
CA LEU A 132 5.61 4.75 6.06
C LEU A 132 6.87 3.94 6.39
N GLY A 133 7.95 4.67 6.64
CA GLY A 133 9.17 4.16 7.23
C GLY A 133 10.35 3.93 6.29
N GLY A 134 10.21 4.20 4.99
CA GLY A 134 11.35 4.36 4.09
C GLY A 134 11.32 3.46 2.85
N ALA A 135 12.36 3.60 2.02
CA ALA A 135 12.38 3.06 0.67
C ALA A 135 12.90 1.60 0.55
N GLY A 136 12.42 0.70 1.41
CA GLY A 136 12.81 -0.72 1.42
C GLY A 136 12.38 -1.48 0.16
N GLN A 137 13.15 -2.49 -0.26
CA GLN A 137 12.80 -3.33 -1.43
C GLN A 137 11.56 -4.20 -1.17
N HIS A 138 11.37 -4.71 0.05
CA HIS A 138 10.16 -5.41 0.47
C HIS A 138 8.91 -4.59 0.21
N GLU A 139 8.93 -3.34 0.65
CA GLU A 139 7.83 -2.40 0.51
C GLU A 139 7.55 -2.03 -0.96
N LYS A 140 8.60 -1.94 -1.80
CA LYS A 140 8.42 -1.78 -3.25
C LYS A 140 7.73 -2.98 -3.90
N MET A 141 7.90 -4.19 -3.35
CA MET A 141 7.15 -5.34 -3.83
C MET A 141 5.66 -5.19 -3.55
N HIS A 142 5.26 -4.66 -2.39
CA HIS A 142 3.85 -4.36 -2.11
C HIS A 142 3.26 -3.31 -3.07
N LEU A 143 4.03 -2.29 -3.44
CA LEU A 143 3.64 -1.36 -4.49
C LEU A 143 3.46 -2.06 -5.85
N LEU A 144 4.39 -2.93 -6.23
CA LEU A 144 4.29 -3.70 -7.48
C LEU A 144 3.06 -4.63 -7.45
N GLN A 145 2.81 -5.30 -6.34
CA GLN A 145 1.63 -6.14 -6.14
C GLN A 145 0.34 -5.34 -6.28
N ALA A 146 0.28 -4.13 -5.70
CA ALA A 146 -0.85 -3.22 -5.87
C ALA A 146 -1.07 -2.86 -7.34
N ARG A 147 0.00 -2.57 -8.08
CA ARG A 147 -0.05 -2.27 -9.52
C ARG A 147 -0.49 -3.47 -10.37
N ILE A 148 -0.05 -4.68 -10.04
CA ILE A 148 -0.41 -5.90 -10.76
C ILE A 148 -1.88 -6.25 -10.52
N PHE A 149 -2.30 -6.33 -9.26
CA PHE A 149 -3.66 -6.75 -8.91
C PHE A 149 -4.71 -5.64 -9.06
N GLY A 150 -4.27 -4.37 -9.17
CA GLY A 150 -5.15 -3.22 -9.36
C GLY A 150 -6.27 -3.19 -8.33
N PRO A 151 -7.56 -3.09 -8.72
CA PRO A 151 -8.68 -2.99 -7.78
C PRO A 151 -8.81 -4.19 -6.84
N PHE A 152 -8.22 -5.33 -7.18
CA PHE A 152 -8.32 -6.57 -6.40
C PHE A 152 -7.24 -6.71 -5.33
N TYR A 153 -6.24 -5.82 -5.29
CA TYR A 153 -5.17 -5.89 -4.31
C TYR A 153 -5.68 -5.83 -2.87
N LEU A 154 -6.39 -4.76 -2.48
CA LEU A 154 -6.89 -4.61 -1.10
C LEU A 154 -7.87 -5.73 -0.69
N PRO A 155 -8.83 -6.16 -1.52
CA PRO A 155 -9.63 -7.35 -1.23
C PRO A 155 -8.78 -8.61 -1.01
N PHE A 156 -7.74 -8.81 -1.83
CA PHE A 156 -6.84 -9.95 -1.70
C PHE A 156 -5.99 -9.89 -0.42
N VAL A 157 -5.50 -8.70 -0.04
CA VAL A 157 -4.83 -8.46 1.24
C VAL A 157 -5.78 -8.83 2.39
N ALA A 158 -6.98 -8.27 2.41
CA ALA A 158 -7.96 -8.52 3.48
C ALA A 158 -8.33 -10.00 3.59
N ALA A 159 -8.64 -10.67 2.47
CA ALA A 159 -8.94 -12.09 2.45
C ALA A 159 -7.76 -12.94 2.95
N SER A 160 -6.53 -12.58 2.57
CA SER A 160 -5.32 -13.26 3.02
C SER A 160 -5.14 -13.18 4.54
N TYR A 161 -5.35 -12.00 5.13
CA TYR A 161 -5.28 -11.82 6.58
C TYR A 161 -6.41 -12.56 7.31
N VAL A 162 -7.63 -12.60 6.76
CA VAL A 162 -8.73 -13.37 7.33
C VAL A 162 -8.41 -14.87 7.33
N ILE A 163 -7.97 -15.42 6.19
CA ILE A 163 -7.64 -16.85 6.07
C ILE A 163 -6.52 -17.23 7.03
N THR A 164 -5.41 -16.49 7.04
CA THR A 164 -4.26 -16.78 7.93
C THR A 164 -4.63 -16.62 9.40
N SER A 165 -5.50 -15.66 9.75
CA SER A 165 -6.03 -15.52 11.11
C SER A 165 -6.87 -16.73 11.52
N LEU A 166 -7.77 -17.19 10.65
CA LEU A 166 -8.60 -18.37 10.90
C LEU A 166 -7.75 -19.63 11.05
N LEU A 167 -6.72 -19.81 10.20
CA LEU A 167 -5.78 -20.93 10.30
C LEU A 167 -5.01 -20.90 11.63
N GLN A 168 -4.52 -19.74 12.05
CA GLN A 168 -3.81 -19.58 13.33
C GLN A 168 -4.73 -19.89 14.51
N LEU A 169 -5.98 -19.39 14.49
CA LEU A 169 -6.98 -19.67 15.52
C LEU A 169 -7.32 -21.16 15.58
N LEU A 170 -7.64 -21.77 14.44
CA LEU A 170 -7.96 -23.19 14.35
C LEU A 170 -6.81 -24.05 14.86
N TRP A 171 -5.58 -23.80 14.40
CA TRP A 171 -4.39 -24.51 14.88
C TRP A 171 -4.23 -24.37 16.40
N THR A 172 -4.32 -23.14 16.92
CA THR A 172 -4.12 -22.84 18.34
C THR A 172 -5.16 -23.53 19.22
N CYS A 173 -6.42 -23.55 18.78
CA CYS A 173 -7.52 -24.16 19.52
C CYS A 173 -7.60 -25.69 19.37
N THR A 174 -6.93 -26.27 18.38
CA THR A 174 -6.96 -27.73 18.10
C THR A 174 -5.59 -28.36 18.38
N LEU A 175 -4.86 -28.73 17.33
CA LEU A 175 -3.62 -29.49 17.40
C LEU A 175 -2.55 -28.75 18.20
N GLY A 176 -2.39 -27.44 17.99
CA GLY A 176 -1.44 -26.63 18.72
C GLY A 176 -1.72 -26.59 20.23
N GLY A 177 -2.98 -26.43 20.61
CA GLY A 177 -3.44 -26.48 22.00
C GLY A 177 -3.16 -27.84 22.64
N LEU A 178 -3.53 -28.93 21.96
CA LEU A 178 -3.28 -30.29 22.42
C LEU A 178 -1.78 -30.58 22.61
N LEU A 179 -0.95 -30.23 21.62
CA LEU A 179 0.50 -30.43 21.70
C LEU A 179 1.13 -29.64 22.84
N LYS A 180 0.62 -28.43 23.12
CA LYS A 180 1.06 -27.66 24.29
C LYS A 180 0.64 -28.34 25.60
N LEU A 181 -0.61 -28.80 25.72
CA LEU A 181 -1.11 -29.49 26.91
C LEU A 181 -0.33 -30.78 27.20
N LEU A 182 0.07 -31.50 26.15
CA LEU A 182 0.89 -32.72 26.26
C LEU A 182 2.39 -32.42 26.50
N GLY A 183 2.79 -31.16 26.65
CA GLY A 183 4.20 -30.78 26.86
C GLY A 183 5.10 -30.97 25.63
N MET A 184 4.53 -31.24 24.45
CA MET A 184 5.27 -31.44 23.20
C MET A 184 5.66 -30.12 22.52
N ARG A 185 5.01 -29.02 22.88
CA ARG A 185 5.32 -27.65 22.42
C ARG A 185 5.26 -26.67 23.58
N ASP A 186 6.08 -25.63 23.51
CA ASP A 186 6.09 -24.54 24.49
C ASP A 186 4.97 -23.49 24.24
N LYS A 187 4.47 -23.40 23.01
CA LYS A 187 3.37 -22.51 22.60
C LYS A 187 2.38 -23.27 21.72
N ALA A 188 1.11 -22.92 21.90
CA ALA A 188 0.01 -23.50 21.13
C ALA A 188 -0.07 -22.93 19.72
N TYR A 189 0.25 -21.64 19.54
CA TYR A 189 0.17 -20.96 18.25
C TYR A 189 1.41 -21.21 17.37
N LEU A 190 1.29 -20.98 16.06
CA LEU A 190 2.42 -21.03 15.14
C LEU A 190 3.28 -19.79 15.31
N ARG A 191 4.60 -19.97 15.45
CA ARG A 191 5.54 -18.86 15.62
C ARG A 191 5.88 -18.24 14.27
N PRO A 192 5.99 -16.90 14.18
CA PRO A 192 6.66 -16.29 13.04
C PRO A 192 8.13 -16.73 12.99
N PRO A 193 8.76 -16.68 11.80
CA PRO A 193 10.21 -16.72 11.71
C PRO A 193 10.82 -15.45 12.32
N ALA A 194 12.11 -15.51 12.66
CA ALA A 194 12.83 -14.40 13.31
C ALA A 194 12.83 -13.09 12.50
N ARG A 195 12.65 -13.20 11.18
CA ARG A 195 12.59 -12.08 10.23
C ARG A 195 11.22 -11.41 10.10
N SER A 196 10.20 -11.87 10.81
CA SER A 196 8.87 -11.25 10.76
C SER A 196 8.87 -9.91 11.48
N ALA A 197 8.30 -8.88 10.85
CA ALA A 197 8.11 -7.56 11.47
C ALA A 197 7.19 -7.60 12.70
N VAL A 198 6.27 -8.57 12.75
CA VAL A 198 5.35 -8.76 13.87
C VAL A 198 5.72 -10.03 14.64
N GLY A 199 5.77 -9.93 15.97
CA GLY A 199 6.06 -11.05 16.87
C GLY A 199 4.80 -11.72 17.46
N GLY A 200 5.03 -12.75 18.29
CA GLY A 200 3.98 -13.37 19.10
C GLY A 200 2.89 -14.10 18.28
N PHE A 201 1.66 -14.08 18.79
CA PHE A 201 0.52 -14.77 18.18
C PHE A 201 0.20 -14.26 16.76
N PHE A 202 0.26 -12.94 16.57
CA PHE A 202 -0.06 -12.27 15.30
C PHE A 202 1.07 -12.35 14.28
N GLY A 203 2.30 -12.63 14.72
CA GLY A 203 3.44 -12.64 13.82
C GLY A 203 3.32 -13.64 12.68
N TRP A 204 2.86 -14.86 12.97
CA TRP A 204 2.66 -15.85 11.90
C TRP A 204 1.53 -15.46 10.96
N ILE A 205 0.44 -14.87 11.48
CA ILE A 205 -0.68 -14.36 10.66
C ILE A 205 -0.14 -13.34 9.65
N TYR A 206 0.65 -12.38 10.13
CA TYR A 206 1.28 -11.36 9.29
C TYR A 206 2.18 -11.99 8.24
N TYR A 207 3.18 -12.76 8.68
CA TYR A 207 4.20 -13.32 7.81
C TYR A 207 3.66 -14.30 6.76
N ALA A 208 2.63 -15.07 7.09
CA ALA A 208 2.16 -16.19 6.26
C ALA A 208 1.13 -15.79 5.18
N THR A 209 0.81 -14.50 5.02
CA THR A 209 -0.06 -14.10 3.92
C THR A 209 0.66 -14.32 2.58
N PRO A 210 -0.04 -14.73 1.49
CA PRO A 210 0.60 -14.93 0.18
C PRO A 210 1.37 -13.69 -0.32
N ILE A 211 0.88 -12.50 0.01
CA ILE A 211 1.46 -11.20 -0.37
C ILE A 211 2.81 -10.98 0.34
N GLU A 212 2.85 -11.23 1.65
CA GLU A 212 4.08 -11.16 2.45
C GLU A 212 5.07 -12.24 2.05
N LEU A 213 4.61 -13.48 1.85
CA LEU A 213 5.47 -14.58 1.38
C LEU A 213 6.10 -14.27 0.02
N TRP A 214 5.34 -13.66 -0.89
CA TRP A 214 5.88 -13.21 -2.18
C TRP A 214 6.91 -12.09 -2.00
N ALA A 215 6.65 -11.10 -1.16
CA ALA A 215 7.61 -10.03 -0.85
C ALA A 215 8.92 -10.58 -0.26
N TYR A 216 8.84 -11.43 0.77
CA TYR A 216 10.01 -12.07 1.38
C TYR A 216 10.77 -12.98 0.42
N ALA A 217 10.11 -13.59 -0.57
CA ALA A 217 10.74 -14.45 -1.55
C ALA A 217 11.51 -13.69 -2.64
N THR A 218 11.20 -12.42 -2.86
CA THR A 218 11.69 -11.65 -4.03
C THR A 218 12.71 -10.56 -3.70
N GLY A 219 12.91 -10.18 -2.44
CA GLY A 219 14.08 -9.39 -2.05
C GLY A 219 13.95 -8.58 -0.76
N ASN A 220 14.93 -8.80 0.14
CA ASN A 220 15.17 -8.25 1.50
C ASN A 220 14.02 -8.40 2.52
N PRO A 221 14.20 -9.18 3.61
CA PRO A 221 13.27 -9.18 4.73
C PRO A 221 13.28 -7.86 5.53
#